data_AF-S4P645-F1
#
_entry.id   AF-S4P645-F1
#
_cell.length_a   1.000
_cell.length_b   1.000
_cell.length_c   1.000
_cell.angle_alpha   90.00
_cell.angle_beta   90.00
_cell.angle_gamma   90.00
#
_symmetry.space_group_name_H-M   'P 1'
#
loop_
_entity.id
_entity.type
_entity.pdbx_description
1 polymer ?
#
loop_
_entity_poly.entity_id
_entity_poly.type
_entity_poly.pdbx_seq_one_letter_code
_entity_poly.pdbx_strand_id
1 'polypeptide(L)'
;RWLRRPSGAKFAFGGKLVTFERCPQEEGPQKLVYISQVVSEPEIVEKACEMDAVIALTLSQEPGAAEKLAEYCREKGDAATDQHERYTWFFLRANFMSSFRSEVLNLL
;
A
#
# COMPACT_ATOMS: atom_id res chain seq x y z
N ARG A 1 -11.26 33.48 29.77
CA ARG A 1 -10.17 32.48 29.67
C ARG A 1 -10.58 31.31 28.73
N TRP A 2 -11.10 31.62 27.52
CA TRP A 2 -11.72 30.63 26.60
C TRP A 2 -10.97 30.42 25.28
N LEU A 3 -10.02 31.31 24.95
CA LEU A 3 -9.31 31.32 23.65
C LEU A 3 -8.05 30.45 23.60
N ARG A 4 -7.61 29.86 24.72
CA ARG A 4 -6.33 29.16 24.78
C ARG A 4 -6.55 27.67 25.03
N ARG A 5 -6.49 26.88 23.95
CA ARG A 5 -6.58 25.41 24.02
C ARG A 5 -5.29 24.84 24.65
N PRO A 6 -5.38 24.05 25.73
CA PRO A 6 -4.21 23.49 26.42
C PRO A 6 -3.57 22.32 25.65
N SER A 7 -4.34 21.64 24.80
CA SER A 7 -3.89 20.54 23.95
C SER A 7 -4.67 20.52 22.64
N GLY A 8 -4.17 19.78 21.66
CA GLY A 8 -4.85 19.59 20.39
C GLY A 8 -4.27 18.45 19.57
N ALA A 9 -5.12 17.85 18.74
CA ALA A 9 -4.77 16.78 17.81
C ALA A 9 -5.38 17.08 16.43
N LYS A 10 -4.62 16.85 15.36
CA LYS A 10 -5.06 17.04 13.97
C LYS A 10 -4.46 15.98 13.06
N PHE A 11 -5.27 15.41 12.17
CA PHE A 11 -4.77 14.63 11.05
C PHE A 11 -4.27 15.56 9.95
N ALA A 12 -3.14 15.19 9.36
CA ALA A 12 -2.49 15.84 8.25
C ALA A 12 -2.25 14.83 7.12
N PHE A 13 -1.90 15.36 5.95
CA PHE A 13 -1.62 14.56 4.76
C PHE A 13 -0.59 13.46 5.03
N GLY A 14 -0.74 12.31 4.36
CA GLY A 14 0.15 11.16 4.53
C GLY A 14 -0.07 10.38 5.83
N GLY A 15 -1.28 10.41 6.40
CA GLY A 15 -1.60 9.67 7.63
C GLY A 15 -0.88 10.19 8.88
N LYS A 16 -0.44 11.45 8.88
CA LYS A 16 0.25 12.04 10.03
C LYS A 16 -0.76 12.52 11.06
N LEU A 17 -0.54 12.18 12.33
CA LEU A 17 -1.26 12.74 13.46
C LEU A 17 -0.34 13.73 14.18
N VAL A 18 -0.73 15.00 14.15
CA VAL A 18 -0.03 16.10 14.82
C VAL A 18 -0.71 16.36 16.16
N THR A 19 0.04 16.28 17.25
CA THR A 19 -0.46 16.57 18.60
C THR A 19 0.44 17.56 19.33
N PHE A 20 -0.16 18.33 20.23
CA PHE A 20 0.57 19.17 21.16
C PHE A 20 -0.15 19.19 22.50
N GLU A 21 0.62 19.30 23.58
CA GLU A 21 0.11 19.42 24.93
C GLU A 21 0.93 20.47 25.70
N ARG A 22 0.27 21.14 26.65
CA ARG A 22 0.92 22.08 27.55
C ARG A 22 1.48 21.31 28.75
N CYS A 23 2.80 21.12 28.79
CA CYS A 23 3.48 20.56 29.96
C CYS A 23 3.22 21.42 31.21
N PRO A 24 2.68 20.86 32.31
CA PRO A 24 2.34 21.64 33.50
C PRO A 24 3.54 22.07 34.35
N GLN A 25 4.75 21.53 34.12
CA GLN A 25 5.70 21.40 35.23
C GLN A 25 7.16 21.79 34.99
N GLU A 26 7.53 22.49 33.91
CA GLU A 26 8.92 22.93 33.76
C GLU A 26 9.06 24.45 33.69
N GLU A 27 10.00 24.96 34.47
CA GLU A 27 10.50 26.33 34.46
C GLU A 27 11.15 26.64 33.10
N GLY A 28 10.33 26.81 32.05
CA GLY A 28 10.80 27.13 30.71
C GLY A 28 9.73 26.95 29.63
N PRO A 29 9.73 27.75 28.54
CA PRO A 29 8.70 27.72 27.52
C PRO A 29 8.95 26.59 26.51
N GLN A 30 8.99 25.33 26.94
CA GLN A 30 9.11 24.23 25.98
C GLN A 30 7.74 23.88 25.40
N LYS A 31 7.53 24.27 24.13
CA LYS A 31 6.35 23.89 23.34
C LYS A 31 6.73 22.71 22.45
N LEU A 32 6.30 21.51 22.84
CA LEU A 32 6.53 20.28 22.07
C LEU A 32 5.36 20.02 21.13
N VAL A 33 5.70 19.56 19.92
CA VAL A 33 4.74 19.07 18.93
C VAL A 33 5.18 17.65 18.57
N TYR A 34 4.27 16.69 18.68
CA TYR A 34 4.52 15.31 18.32
C TYR A 34 3.84 15.01 16.98
N ILE A 35 4.59 14.37 16.09
CA ILE A 35 4.09 13.93 14.78
C ILE A 35 4.24 12.42 14.73
N SER A 36 3.10 11.72 14.69
CA SER A 36 3.07 10.25 14.61
C SER A 36 2.55 9.81 13.24
N GLN A 37 3.14 8.77 12.65
CA GLN A 37 2.54 8.09 11.50
C GLN A 37 1.43 7.19 12.02
N VAL A 38 0.22 7.40 11.51
CA VAL A 38 -0.93 6.52 11.78
C VAL A 38 -1.20 5.71 10.53
N VAL A 39 -1.33 4.40 10.70
CA VAL A 39 -1.73 3.46 9.67
C VAL A 39 -3.02 2.80 10.15
N SER A 40 -4.13 3.04 9.46
CA SER A 40 -5.43 2.45 9.79
C SER A 40 -5.51 0.98 9.40
N GLU A 41 -5.02 0.65 8.19
CA GLU A 41 -5.07 -0.69 7.61
C GLU A 41 -3.67 -1.15 7.18
N PRO A 42 -2.89 -1.78 8.08
CA PRO A 42 -1.52 -2.18 7.78
C PRO A 42 -1.44 -3.20 6.65
N GLU A 43 -2.43 -4.08 6.54
CA GLU A 43 -2.51 -5.11 5.51
C GLU A 43 -2.62 -4.52 4.09
N ILE A 44 -3.30 -3.37 3.93
CA ILE A 44 -3.41 -2.70 2.64
C ILE A 44 -2.08 -2.06 2.26
N VAL A 45 -1.37 -1.48 3.23
CA VAL A 45 -0.04 -0.89 3.02
C VAL A 45 0.96 -1.96 2.60
N GLU A 46 0.97 -3.11 3.28
CA GLU A 46 1.85 -4.23 2.94
C GLU A 46 1.59 -4.75 1.53
N LYS A 47 0.31 -5.00 1.19
CA LYS A 47 -0.09 -5.42 -0.18
C LYS A 47 0.31 -4.41 -1.24
N ALA A 48 0.18 -3.11 -0.96
CA ALA A 48 0.59 -2.06 -1.90
C ALA A 48 2.12 -2.03 -2.07
N CYS A 49 2.89 -2.16 -0.98
CA CYS A 49 4.34 -2.24 -1.04
C CYS A 49 4.84 -3.47 -1.82
N GLU A 50 4.23 -4.64 -1.62
CA GLU A 50 4.51 -5.84 -2.41
C GLU A 50 4.28 -5.59 -3.90
N MET A 51 3.13 -5.03 -4.25
CA MET A 51 2.76 -4.73 -5.65
C MET A 51 3.74 -3.74 -6.28
N ASP A 52 4.05 -2.65 -5.59
CA ASP A 52 4.99 -1.62 -6.05
C ASP A 52 6.38 -2.22 -6.31
N ALA A 53 6.85 -3.14 -5.46
CA ALA A 53 8.12 -3.82 -5.65
C ALA A 53 8.15 -4.63 -6.94
N VAL A 54 7.08 -5.36 -7.27
CA VAL A 54 7.00 -6.15 -8.52
C VAL A 54 6.90 -5.23 -9.74
N ILE A 55 6.09 -4.16 -9.67
CA ILE A 55 5.94 -3.19 -10.78
C ILE A 55 7.26 -2.43 -11.03
N ALA A 56 8.01 -2.08 -9.99
CA ALA A 56 9.29 -1.40 -10.13
C ALA A 56 10.27 -2.19 -11.02
N LEU A 57 10.27 -3.52 -10.93
CA LEU A 57 11.11 -4.39 -11.76
C LEU A 57 10.80 -4.25 -13.26
N THR A 58 9.53 -4.05 -13.63
CA THR A 58 9.18 -3.77 -15.03
C THR A 58 9.64 -2.41 -15.53
N LEU A 59 9.60 -1.38 -14.68
CA LEU A 59 10.05 -0.04 -15.07
C LEU A 59 11.57 0.02 -15.28
N SER A 60 12.31 -0.81 -14.56
CA SER A 60 13.77 -0.92 -14.68
C SER A 60 14.26 -1.77 -15.86
N GLN A 61 13.36 -2.31 -16.69
CA GLN A 61 13.70 -3.21 -17.82
C GLN A 61 14.58 -4.40 -17.41
N GLU A 62 14.39 -4.91 -16.19
CA GLU A 62 15.11 -6.08 -15.71
C GLU A 62 14.74 -7.32 -16.56
N PRO A 63 15.73 -8.12 -17.02
CA PRO A 63 15.42 -9.39 -17.67
C PRO A 63 14.63 -10.28 -16.71
N GLY A 64 13.50 -10.83 -17.18
CA GLY A 64 12.58 -11.63 -16.36
C GLY A 64 11.53 -10.83 -15.59
N ALA A 65 11.43 -9.50 -15.77
CA ALA A 65 10.39 -8.71 -15.09
C ALA A 65 8.95 -9.16 -15.44
N ALA A 66 8.72 -9.56 -16.70
CA ALA A 66 7.43 -10.10 -17.14
C ALA A 66 7.11 -11.44 -16.45
N GLU A 67 8.11 -12.30 -16.24
CA GLU A 67 7.94 -13.59 -15.56
C GLU A 67 7.56 -13.39 -14.08
N LYS A 68 8.22 -12.43 -13.40
CA LYS A 68 7.90 -12.06 -12.02
C LYS A 68 6.49 -11.48 -11.88
N LEU A 69 6.03 -10.67 -12.85
CA LEU A 69 4.63 -10.21 -12.87
C LEU A 69 3.65 -11.34 -13.13
N ALA A 70 3.97 -12.27 -14.03
CA ALA A 70 3.15 -13.44 -14.30
C ALA A 70 3.03 -14.34 -13.05
N GLU A 71 4.11 -14.48 -12.30
CA GLU A 71 4.15 -15.20 -11.02
C GLU A 71 3.31 -14.50 -9.96
N TYR A 72 3.47 -13.18 -9.77
CA TYR A 72 2.64 -12.39 -8.86
C TYR A 72 1.14 -12.52 -9.19
N CYS A 73 0.77 -12.44 -10.47
CA CYS A 73 -0.63 -12.63 -10.89
C CYS A 73 -1.13 -14.05 -10.61
N ARG A 74 -0.29 -15.09 -10.76
CA ARG A 74 -0.63 -16.47 -10.40
C ARG A 74 -0.95 -16.56 -8.91
N GLU A 75 -0.07 -16.03 -8.06
CA GLU A 75 -0.24 -16.06 -6.60
C GLU A 75 -1.52 -15.35 -6.15
N LYS A 76 -1.81 -14.16 -6.70
CA LYS A 76 -3.06 -13.45 -6.39
C LYS A 76 -4.30 -14.20 -6.91
N GLY A 77 -4.20 -14.84 -8.08
CA GLY A 77 -5.26 -15.69 -8.61
C GLY A 77 -5.51 -16.95 -7.77
N ASP A 78 -4.46 -17.58 -7.24
CA ASP A 78 -4.58 -18.76 -6.39
C ASP A 78 -5.09 -18.42 -4.98
N ALA A 79 -4.78 -17.22 -4.47
CA ALA A 79 -5.30 -16.71 -3.20
C ALA A 79 -6.73 -16.16 -3.29
N ALA A 80 -7.26 -15.91 -4.49
CA ALA A 80 -8.60 -15.37 -4.68
C ALA A 80 -9.67 -16.36 -4.22
N THR A 81 -10.63 -15.86 -3.43
CA THR A 81 -11.74 -16.67 -2.93
C THR A 81 -12.91 -16.73 -3.90
N ASP A 82 -13.02 -15.72 -4.77
CA ASP A 82 -14.07 -15.60 -5.77
C ASP A 82 -13.58 -16.08 -7.15
N GLN A 83 -14.43 -16.80 -7.87
CA GLN A 83 -14.08 -17.36 -9.17
C GLN A 83 -13.85 -16.27 -10.23
N HIS A 84 -14.61 -15.18 -10.19
CA HIS A 84 -14.44 -14.08 -11.13
C HIS A 84 -13.14 -13.31 -10.84
N GLU A 85 -12.81 -13.07 -9.56
CA GLU A 85 -11.53 -12.50 -9.16
C GLU A 85 -10.36 -13.40 -9.59
N ARG A 86 -10.47 -14.72 -9.36
CA ARG A 86 -9.50 -15.70 -9.84
C ARG A 86 -9.26 -15.56 -11.34
N TYR A 87 -10.32 -15.61 -12.16
CA TYR A 87 -10.19 -15.45 -13.60
C TYR A 87 -9.57 -14.11 -13.99
N THR A 88 -9.95 -13.01 -13.33
CA THR A 88 -9.38 -11.69 -13.58
C THR A 88 -7.85 -11.71 -13.44
N TRP A 89 -7.34 -12.33 -12.37
CA TRP A 89 -5.90 -12.48 -12.16
C TRP A 89 -5.23 -13.38 -13.19
N PHE A 90 -5.87 -14.49 -13.59
CA PHE A 90 -5.31 -15.38 -14.62
C PHE A 90 -5.32 -14.74 -16.02
N PHE A 91 -6.32 -13.92 -16.35
CA PHE A 91 -6.32 -13.12 -17.58
C PHE A 91 -5.19 -12.09 -17.54
N LEU A 92 -4.99 -11.39 -16.42
CA LEU A 92 -3.88 -10.45 -16.27
C LEU A 92 -2.53 -11.17 -16.41
N ARG A 93 -2.37 -12.34 -15.79
CA ARG A 93 -1.18 -13.20 -15.92
C ARG A 93 -0.87 -13.53 -17.38
N ALA A 94 -1.88 -13.91 -18.17
CA ALA A 94 -1.70 -14.28 -19.57
C ALA A 94 -1.05 -13.15 -20.40
N ASN A 95 -1.31 -11.87 -20.06
CA ASN A 95 -0.72 -10.71 -20.75
C ASN A 95 0.80 -10.63 -20.61
N PHE A 96 1.38 -11.26 -19.59
CA PHE A 96 2.82 -11.26 -19.35
C PHE A 96 3.52 -12.52 -19.87
N MET A 97 2.79 -13.44 -20.48
CA MET A 97 3.32 -14.68 -21.05
C MET A 97 3.53 -14.58 -22.55
N SER A 98 4.55 -15.28 -23.05
CA SER A 98 4.78 -15.41 -24.50
C SER A 98 3.65 -16.18 -25.22
N SER A 99 2.94 -17.06 -24.49
CA SER A 99 1.82 -17.87 -24.98
C SER A 99 0.44 -17.21 -24.85
N PHE A 100 0.37 -15.87 -24.72
CA PHE A 100 -0.85 -15.09 -24.46
C PHE A 100 -2.13 -15.64 -25.11
N ARG A 101 -2.13 -15.83 -26.45
CA ARG A 101 -3.33 -16.29 -27.17
C ARG A 101 -3.85 -17.65 -26.68
N SER A 102 -2.94 -18.59 -26.41
CA SER A 102 -3.33 -19.93 -25.95
C SER A 102 -3.83 -19.87 -24.50
N GLU A 103 -3.17 -19.10 -23.65
CA GLU A 103 -3.55 -18.90 -22.25
C GLU A 103 -4.94 -18.26 -22.13
N VAL A 104 -5.21 -17.20 -22.90
CA VAL A 104 -6.53 -16.52 -22.89
C VAL A 104 -7.63 -17.45 -23.37
N LEU A 105 -7.40 -18.24 -24.42
CA LEU A 105 -8.39 -19.18 -24.92
C LEU A 105 -8.72 -20.29 -23.92
N ASN A 106 -7.78 -20.69 -23.06
CA ASN A 106 -8.02 -21.67 -22.00
C ASN A 106 -8.83 -21.11 -20.82
N LEU A 107 -9.01 -19.79 -20.75
CA LEU A 107 -9.70 -19.09 -19.66
C LEU A 107 -11.12 -18.62 -20.05
N LEU A 108 -11.53 -18.82 -21.31
CA LEU A 108 -12.87 -18.53 -21.85
C LEU A 108 -13.75 -19.79 -21.83
#